data_AF-A0A526UZL8-F1
#
_entry.id   AF-A0A526UZL8-F1
#
_cell.length_a   1.000
_cell.length_b   1.000
_cell.length_c   1.000
_cell.angle_alpha   90.00
_cell.angle_beta   90.00
_cell.angle_gamma   90.00
#
_symmetry.space_group_name_H-M   'P 1'
#
loop_
_entity.id
_entity.type
_entity.pdbx_description
1 polymer ?
#
loop_
_entity_poly.entity_id
_entity_poly.type
_entity_poly.pdbx_seq_one_letter_code
_entity_poly.pdbx_strand_id
1 'polypeptide(L)'
;MSTTSPRDALEAAYRTEARRVLATLIRLLGGFDAAEEALHEAFTAAAEQWPRQGVPANPYSWLVSAGRFRTIDRWRREARLAGALPELTALAEPTREPAMPEDIQDDELRLIFVCCHPALAPDARIALTLREVGGLTTEEIARAYLTPAPTIAQRIVRAKAKIRDEAIPYEVPDRDD
;
A
#
# COMPACT_ATOMS: atom_id res chain seq x y z
N MET A 1 -18.32 20.75 -21.63
CA MET A 1 -17.40 20.24 -20.60
C MET A 1 -18.21 19.28 -19.75
N SER A 2 -18.05 17.97 -19.96
CA SER A 2 -18.71 16.97 -19.12
C SER A 2 -18.12 17.07 -17.72
N THR A 3 -18.94 17.45 -16.74
CA THR A 3 -18.57 17.41 -15.33
C THR A 3 -18.40 15.95 -14.93
N THR A 4 -17.17 15.46 -14.88
CA THR A 4 -16.86 14.11 -14.34
C THR A 4 -17.50 14.00 -12.96
N SER A 5 -18.37 13.00 -12.77
CA SER A 5 -18.98 12.77 -11.46
C SER A 5 -17.89 12.50 -10.43
N PRO A 6 -18.01 12.95 -9.18
CA PRO A 6 -17.06 12.61 -8.12
C PRO A 6 -16.81 11.09 -8.00
N ARG A 7 -17.82 10.27 -8.31
CA ARG A 7 -17.69 8.80 -8.35
C ARG A 7 -16.77 8.35 -9.48
N ASP A 8 -16.93 8.90 -10.69
CA ASP A 8 -16.11 8.55 -11.84
C ASP A 8 -14.65 8.97 -11.63
N ALA A 9 -14.44 10.13 -10.99
CA ALA A 9 -13.11 10.60 -10.63
C ALA A 9 -12.45 9.70 -9.55
N LEU A 10 -13.22 9.24 -8.57
CA LEU A 10 -12.74 8.29 -7.57
C LEU A 10 -12.38 6.94 -8.20
N GLU A 11 -13.22 6.42 -9.09
CA GLU A 11 -12.95 5.18 -9.80
C GLU A 11 -11.71 5.30 -10.70
N ALA A 12 -11.57 6.42 -11.42
CA ALA A 12 -10.38 6.69 -12.21
C ALA A 12 -9.13 6.72 -11.32
N ALA A 13 -9.16 7.46 -10.20
CA ALA A 13 -8.05 7.53 -9.25
C ALA A 13 -7.73 6.16 -8.63
N TYR A 14 -8.73 5.33 -8.35
CA TYR A 14 -8.49 3.97 -7.86
C TYR A 14 -7.75 3.13 -8.90
N ARG A 15 -8.15 3.20 -10.17
CA ARG A 15 -7.51 2.45 -11.25
C ARG A 15 -6.09 2.94 -11.56
N THR A 16 -5.82 4.25 -11.45
CA THR A 16 -4.51 4.81 -11.82
C THR A 16 -3.54 4.95 -10.65
N GLU A 17 -4.01 5.25 -9.44
CA GLU A 17 -3.13 5.62 -8.32
C GLU A 17 -3.02 4.53 -7.24
N ALA A 18 -3.98 3.61 -7.12
CA ALA A 18 -4.05 2.74 -5.92
C ALA A 18 -2.77 1.92 -5.68
N ARG A 19 -2.13 1.40 -6.75
CA ARG A 19 -0.91 0.59 -6.63
C ARG A 19 0.30 1.44 -6.23
N ARG A 20 0.45 2.61 -6.85
CA ARG A 20 1.52 3.56 -6.52
C ARG A 20 1.38 4.09 -5.09
N VAL A 21 0.14 4.41 -4.67
CA VAL A 21 -0.16 4.84 -3.30
C VAL A 21 0.17 3.71 -2.31
N LEU A 22 -0.23 2.46 -2.63
CA LEU A 22 0.08 1.30 -1.80
C LEU A 22 1.59 1.11 -1.62
N ALA A 23 2.36 1.14 -2.70
CA ALA A 23 3.82 1.00 -2.66
C ALA A 23 4.47 2.03 -1.73
N THR A 24 4.04 3.29 -1.83
CA THR A 24 4.53 4.36 -0.95
C THR A 24 4.10 4.16 0.51
N LEU A 25 2.86 3.72 0.74
CA LEU A 25 2.38 3.42 2.08
C LEU A 25 3.11 2.23 2.72
N ILE A 26 3.53 1.22 1.93
CA ILE A 26 4.34 0.10 2.44
C ILE A 26 5.67 0.63 2.97
N ARG A 27 6.38 1.46 2.20
CA ARG A 27 7.63 2.08 2.65
C ARG A 27 7.44 2.94 3.90
N LEU A 28 6.40 3.77 3.92
CA LEU A 28 6.15 4.71 5.02
C LEU A 28 5.64 4.06 6.31
N LEU A 29 4.94 2.93 6.21
CA LEU A 29 4.29 2.26 7.34
C LEU A 29 4.95 0.93 7.73
N GLY A 30 5.95 0.48 6.96
CA GLY A 30 6.79 -0.67 7.30
C GLY A 30 6.16 -2.03 7.04
N GLY A 31 5.12 -2.13 6.20
CA GLY A 31 4.53 -3.42 5.87
C GLY A 31 3.24 -3.37 5.04
N PHE A 32 2.94 -4.51 4.42
CA PHE A 32 1.77 -4.68 3.54
C PHE A 32 0.44 -4.48 4.27
N ASP A 33 0.28 -5.11 5.44
CA ASP A 33 -1.00 -5.11 6.16
C ASP A 33 -1.41 -3.69 6.59
N ALA A 34 -0.48 -2.94 7.19
CA ALA A 34 -0.71 -1.54 7.58
C ALA A 34 -0.97 -0.64 6.36
N ALA A 35 -0.29 -0.89 5.24
CA ALA A 35 -0.45 -0.13 4.02
C ALA A 35 -1.78 -0.40 3.31
N GLU A 36 -2.25 -1.65 3.25
CA GLU A 36 -3.56 -1.99 2.69
C GLU A 36 -4.69 -1.34 3.49
N GLU A 37 -4.61 -1.38 4.81
CA GLU A 37 -5.59 -0.70 5.66
C GLU A 37 -5.55 0.82 5.46
N ALA A 38 -4.35 1.41 5.40
CA ALA A 38 -4.18 2.84 5.13
C ALA A 38 -4.74 3.25 3.75
N LEU A 39 -4.56 2.41 2.73
CA LEU A 39 -5.10 2.62 1.38
C LEU A 39 -6.63 2.64 1.40
N HIS A 40 -7.26 1.67 2.07
CA HIS A 40 -8.72 1.63 2.21
C HIS A 40 -9.26 2.85 2.95
N GLU A 41 -8.60 3.28 4.03
CA GLU A 41 -8.94 4.50 4.76
C GLU A 41 -8.80 5.76 3.90
N ALA A 42 -7.76 5.85 3.07
CA ALA A 42 -7.57 6.96 2.16
C ALA A 42 -8.69 7.06 1.11
N PHE A 43 -9.05 5.95 0.48
CA PHE A 43 -10.14 5.93 -0.51
C PHE A 43 -11.51 6.13 0.14
N THR A 44 -11.70 5.67 1.37
CA THR A 44 -12.91 5.99 2.16
C THR A 44 -13.01 7.49 2.41
N ALA A 45 -11.92 8.13 2.84
CA ALA A 45 -11.87 9.58 3.03
C ALA A 45 -12.12 10.34 1.72
N ALA A 46 -11.56 9.87 0.60
CA ALA A 46 -11.78 10.46 -0.71
C ALA A 46 -13.26 10.39 -1.11
N ALA A 47 -13.89 9.22 -0.93
CA ALA A 47 -15.32 9.03 -1.21
C ALA A 47 -16.21 9.96 -0.39
N GLU A 48 -15.82 10.28 0.84
CA GLU A 48 -16.55 11.22 1.70
C GLU A 48 -16.32 12.68 1.33
N GLN A 49 -15.07 13.07 1.01
CA GLN A 49 -14.67 14.48 0.91
C GLN A 49 -14.75 15.03 -0.51
N TRP A 50 -14.33 14.28 -1.53
CA TRP A 50 -14.27 14.77 -2.92
C TRP A 50 -15.62 15.22 -3.47
N PRO A 51 -16.76 14.56 -3.17
CA PRO A 51 -18.06 15.05 -3.63
C PRO A 51 -18.45 16.44 -3.10
N ARG A 52 -17.91 16.83 -1.94
CA ARG A 52 -18.22 18.10 -1.27
C ARG A 52 -17.19 19.19 -1.55
N GLN A 53 -15.93 18.80 -1.68
CA GLN A 53 -14.79 19.73 -1.73
C GLN A 53 -14.12 19.77 -3.12
N GLY A 54 -14.55 18.90 -4.04
CA GLY A 54 -13.88 18.69 -5.31
C GLY A 54 -12.71 17.71 -5.20
N VAL A 55 -12.24 17.23 -6.35
CA VAL A 55 -11.08 16.36 -6.46
C VAL A 55 -9.81 17.22 -6.30
N PRO A 56 -8.85 16.83 -5.44
CA PRO A 56 -7.58 17.54 -5.30
C PRO A 56 -6.82 17.62 -6.62
N ALA A 57 -6.04 18.69 -6.82
CA ALA A 57 -5.20 18.86 -8.01
C ALA A 57 -4.16 17.73 -8.16
N ASN A 58 -3.71 17.15 -7.04
CA ASN A 58 -2.86 15.96 -6.99
C ASN A 58 -3.52 14.90 -6.10
N PRO A 59 -4.35 14.00 -6.67
CA PRO A 59 -5.03 12.94 -5.92
C PRO A 59 -4.06 11.98 -5.23
N TYR A 60 -2.95 11.66 -5.90
CA TYR A 60 -1.92 10.76 -5.40
C TYR A 60 -1.35 11.21 -4.03
N SER A 61 -0.80 12.43 -3.97
CA SER A 61 -0.22 12.96 -2.73
C SER A 61 -1.25 13.12 -1.62
N TRP A 62 -2.49 13.45 -2.01
CA TRP A 62 -3.61 13.55 -1.08
C TRP A 62 -3.95 12.18 -0.46
N LEU A 63 -4.03 11.12 -1.27
CA LEU A 63 -4.32 9.76 -0.83
C LEU A 63 -3.23 9.20 0.09
N VAL A 64 -1.95 9.37 -0.27
CA VAL A 64 -0.82 8.97 0.59
C VAL A 64 -0.89 9.67 1.95
N SER A 65 -1.12 10.98 1.94
CA SER A 65 -1.23 11.78 3.17
C SER A 65 -2.42 11.33 4.02
N ALA A 66 -3.60 11.19 3.42
CA ALA A 66 -4.82 10.77 4.10
C ALA A 66 -4.68 9.39 4.75
N GLY A 67 -4.11 8.42 4.02
CA GLY A 67 -3.85 7.08 4.53
C GLY A 67 -2.84 7.10 5.69
N ARG A 68 -1.70 7.78 5.52
CA ARG A 68 -0.66 7.89 6.56
C ARG A 68 -1.20 8.52 7.84
N PHE A 69 -1.89 9.66 7.75
CA PHE A 69 -2.37 10.37 8.93
C PHE A 69 -3.43 9.58 9.69
N ARG A 70 -4.38 8.95 8.99
CA ARG A 70 -5.42 8.13 9.63
C ARG A 70 -4.84 6.93 10.37
N THR A 71 -3.85 6.26 9.77
CA THR A 71 -3.15 5.14 10.42
C THR A 71 -2.38 5.59 11.66
N ILE A 72 -1.62 6.69 11.57
CA ILE A 72 -0.91 7.26 12.73
C ILE A 72 -1.89 7.65 13.85
N ASP A 73 -3.02 8.27 13.50
CA ASP A 73 -4.03 8.66 14.49
C ASP A 73 -4.74 7.45 15.12
N ARG A 74 -4.90 6.33 14.40
CA ARG A 74 -5.36 5.06 14.97
C ARG A 74 -4.34 4.51 15.95
N TRP A 75 -3.07 4.38 15.57
CA TRP A 75 -2.01 3.89 16.46
C TRP A 75 -1.86 4.75 17.71
N ARG A 76 -1.96 6.08 17.59
CA ARG A 76 -1.97 7.00 18.75
C ARG A 76 -3.14 6.73 19.69
N ARG A 77 -4.34 6.43 19.17
CA ARG A 77 -5.50 6.09 19.99
C ARG A 77 -5.31 4.76 20.69
N GLU A 78 -4.84 3.74 19.97
CA GLU A 78 -4.54 2.41 20.53
C GLU A 78 -3.47 2.48 21.63
N ALA A 79 -2.39 3.22 21.40
CA ALA A 79 -1.31 3.43 22.38
C ALA A 79 -1.81 4.07 23.68
N ARG A 80 -2.66 5.10 23.55
CA ARG A 80 -3.29 5.78 24.70
C ARG A 80 -4.22 4.84 25.47
N LEU A 81 -4.99 4.02 24.76
CA LEU A 81 -5.88 3.02 25.37
C LEU A 81 -5.10 1.89 26.05
N ALA A 82 -3.94 1.51 25.49
CA ALA A 82 -3.04 0.50 26.04
C ALA A 82 -2.13 1.02 27.18
N GLY A 83 -2.23 2.31 27.53
CA GLY A 83 -1.49 2.90 28.66
C GLY A 83 0.03 3.02 28.46
N ALA A 84 0.55 2.94 27.23
CA ALA A 84 1.99 2.92 26.95
C ALA A 84 2.43 4.05 25.99
N LEU A 85 3.44 4.83 26.40
CA LEU A 85 4.28 5.68 25.53
C LEU A 85 5.63 5.90 26.23
N PRO A 86 6.77 5.59 25.56
CA PRO A 86 7.39 6.55 24.65
C PRO A 86 7.96 5.99 23.32
N GLU A 87 7.94 4.68 23.05
CA GLU A 87 8.58 4.12 21.83
C GLU A 87 7.79 4.38 20.52
N LEU A 88 6.47 4.47 20.58
CA LEU A 88 5.61 4.78 19.41
C LEU A 88 5.79 6.21 18.87
N THR A 89 6.44 7.10 19.62
CA THR A 89 6.72 8.48 19.21
C THR A 89 7.87 8.58 18.19
N ALA A 90 8.76 7.58 18.10
CA ALA A 90 9.88 7.59 17.16
C ALA A 90 9.44 7.41 15.69
N LEU A 91 8.40 6.61 15.45
CA LEU A 91 7.70 6.53 14.15
C LEU A 91 6.86 7.78 13.83
N ALA A 92 6.72 8.70 14.80
CA ALA A 92 5.83 9.86 14.75
C ALA A 92 6.52 11.20 14.49
N GLU A 93 7.84 11.23 14.31
CA GLU A 93 8.50 12.41 13.75
C GLU A 93 7.99 12.59 12.31
N PRO A 94 7.37 13.73 11.96
CA PRO A 94 7.09 14.02 10.58
C PRO A 94 8.43 14.16 9.89
N THR A 95 8.84 13.15 9.11
CA THR A 95 9.81 13.36 8.04
C THR A 95 9.21 14.46 7.16
N ARG A 96 9.68 15.69 7.38
CA ARG A 96 9.26 16.92 6.69
C ARG A 96 10.02 17.05 5.36
N GLU A 97 10.53 15.94 4.85
CA GLU A 97 11.06 15.91 3.51
C GLU A 97 9.92 15.52 2.60
N PRO A 98 9.46 16.43 1.71
CA PRO A 98 8.63 16.00 0.61
C PRO A 98 9.44 14.94 -0.13
N ALA A 99 8.93 13.71 -0.18
CA ALA A 99 9.53 12.67 -1.02
C ALA A 99 9.69 13.25 -2.42
N MET A 100 10.92 13.26 -2.93
CA MET A 100 11.19 13.80 -4.25
C MET A 100 10.41 12.97 -5.28
N PRO A 101 10.01 13.54 -6.42
CA PRO A 101 9.34 12.79 -7.48
C PRO A 101 10.09 11.50 -7.88
N GLU A 102 11.42 11.52 -7.77
CA GLU A 102 12.34 10.40 -7.99
C GLU A 102 12.19 9.32 -6.91
N ASP A 103 12.17 9.68 -5.61
CA ASP A 103 11.92 8.74 -4.49
C ASP A 103 10.59 8.00 -4.62
N ILE A 104 9.59 8.68 -5.20
CA ILE A 104 8.24 8.17 -5.41
C ILE A 104 8.18 7.22 -6.61
N GLN A 105 8.98 7.46 -7.67
CA GLN A 105 9.06 6.53 -8.82
C GLN A 105 9.74 5.21 -8.43
N ASP A 106 10.68 5.27 -7.48
CA ASP A 106 11.34 4.06 -6.99
C ASP A 106 10.41 3.17 -6.16
N ASP A 107 9.36 3.69 -5.52
CA ASP A 107 8.52 2.88 -4.63
C ASP A 107 7.81 1.72 -5.34
N GLU A 108 7.37 1.91 -6.59
CA GLU A 108 6.79 0.83 -7.41
C GLU A 108 7.85 -0.20 -7.81
N LEU A 109 9.06 0.24 -8.13
CA LEU A 109 10.17 -0.65 -8.46
C LEU A 109 10.61 -1.47 -7.23
N ARG A 110 10.72 -0.82 -6.06
CA ARG A 110 10.97 -1.47 -4.76
C ARG A 110 9.92 -2.56 -4.50
N LEU A 111 8.63 -2.27 -4.73
CA LEU A 111 7.56 -3.25 -4.58
C LEU A 111 7.78 -4.49 -5.46
N ILE A 112 8.16 -4.29 -6.72
CA ILE A 112 8.44 -5.38 -7.65
C ILE A 112 9.57 -6.27 -7.11
N PHE A 113 10.69 -5.68 -6.67
CA PHE A 113 11.82 -6.44 -6.14
C PHE A 113 11.44 -7.22 -4.88
N VAL A 114 10.73 -6.59 -3.95
CA VAL A 114 10.25 -7.24 -2.72
C VAL A 114 9.30 -8.40 -3.03
N CYS A 115 8.35 -8.22 -3.95
CA CYS A 115 7.44 -9.29 -4.37
C CYS A 115 8.17 -10.44 -5.10
N CYS A 116 9.27 -10.13 -5.78
CA CYS A 116 10.10 -11.08 -6.53
C CYS A 116 11.27 -11.66 -5.72
N HIS A 117 11.40 -11.35 -4.43
CA HIS A 117 12.57 -11.72 -3.64
C HIS A 117 12.80 -13.25 -3.63
N PRO A 118 14.05 -13.73 -3.86
CA PRO A 118 14.35 -15.14 -4.06
C PRO A 118 14.03 -16.03 -2.84
N ALA A 119 13.99 -15.44 -1.65
CA ALA A 119 13.59 -16.18 -0.46
C ALA A 119 12.14 -16.68 -0.52
N LEU A 120 11.26 -16.02 -1.27
CA LEU A 120 9.88 -16.46 -1.46
C LEU A 120 9.81 -17.63 -2.45
N ALA A 121 8.92 -18.59 -2.21
CA ALA A 121 8.66 -19.67 -3.15
C ALA A 121 8.20 -19.13 -4.53
N PRO A 122 8.53 -19.78 -5.66
CA PRO A 122 8.19 -19.28 -7.00
C PRO A 122 6.69 -18.93 -7.18
N ASP A 123 5.80 -19.82 -6.78
CA ASP A 123 4.35 -19.59 -6.83
C ASP A 123 3.90 -18.42 -5.95
N ALA A 124 4.58 -18.21 -4.82
CA ALA A 124 4.28 -17.11 -3.91
C ALA A 124 4.71 -15.77 -4.52
N ARG A 125 5.88 -15.70 -5.17
CA ARG A 125 6.34 -14.50 -5.89
C ARG A 125 5.35 -14.07 -6.96
N ILE A 126 4.93 -15.01 -7.80
CA ILE A 126 4.00 -14.73 -8.90
C ILE A 126 2.64 -14.29 -8.35
N ALA A 127 2.08 -15.03 -7.38
CA ALA A 127 0.78 -14.68 -6.80
C ALA A 127 0.81 -13.31 -6.10
N LEU A 128 1.87 -13.01 -5.35
CA LEU A 128 2.04 -11.73 -4.67
C LEU A 128 2.23 -10.58 -5.68
N THR A 129 3.04 -10.78 -6.71
CA THR A 129 3.26 -9.77 -7.77
C THR A 129 1.96 -9.46 -8.51
N LEU A 130 1.19 -10.48 -8.91
CA LEU A 130 -0.10 -10.27 -9.57
C LEU A 130 -1.09 -9.51 -8.68
N ARG A 131 -1.07 -9.76 -7.37
CA ARG A 131 -1.94 -9.10 -6.40
C ARG A 131 -1.54 -7.65 -6.16
N GLU A 132 -0.29 -7.43 -5.76
CA GLU A 132 0.16 -6.16 -5.20
C GLU A 132 0.59 -5.18 -6.28
N VAL A 133 1.31 -5.68 -7.30
CA VAL A 133 1.77 -4.88 -8.45
C VAL A 133 0.73 -4.90 -9.56
N GLY A 134 0.24 -6.08 -9.94
CA GLY A 134 -0.71 -6.26 -11.04
C GLY A 134 -2.13 -5.80 -10.73
N GLY A 135 -2.49 -5.63 -9.46
CA GLY A 135 -3.81 -5.18 -9.03
C GLY A 135 -4.93 -6.21 -9.23
N LEU A 136 -4.60 -7.48 -9.47
CA LEU A 136 -5.61 -8.53 -9.64
C LEU A 136 -6.30 -8.87 -8.32
N THR A 137 -7.57 -9.26 -8.42
CA THR A 137 -8.31 -9.86 -7.31
C THR A 137 -7.80 -11.26 -7.02
N THR A 138 -7.96 -11.72 -5.77
CA THR A 138 -7.62 -13.09 -5.37
C THR A 138 -8.35 -14.10 -6.25
N GLU A 139 -9.58 -13.81 -6.64
CA GLU A 139 -10.45 -14.61 -7.49
C GLU A 139 -9.92 -14.70 -8.94
N GLU A 140 -9.43 -13.59 -9.50
CA GLU A 140 -8.80 -13.59 -10.82
C GLU A 140 -7.52 -14.40 -10.83
N ILE A 141 -6.68 -14.24 -9.80
CA ILE A 141 -5.45 -15.03 -9.65
C ILE A 141 -5.79 -16.51 -9.48
N ALA A 142 -6.78 -16.85 -8.65
CA ALA A 142 -7.26 -18.22 -8.46
C ALA A 142 -7.72 -18.87 -9.77
N ARG A 143 -8.43 -18.11 -10.61
CA ARG A 143 -8.83 -18.54 -11.95
C ARG A 143 -7.62 -18.80 -12.85
N ALA A 144 -6.60 -17.93 -12.82
CA ALA A 144 -5.37 -18.13 -13.59
C ALA A 144 -4.56 -19.34 -13.12
N TYR A 145 -4.57 -19.63 -11.81
CA TYR A 145 -3.90 -20.78 -11.22
C TYR A 145 -4.70 -22.08 -11.26
N LEU A 146 -5.98 -22.03 -11.65
CA LEU A 146 -6.91 -23.17 -11.56
C LEU A 146 -6.96 -23.78 -10.15
N THR A 147 -6.88 -22.94 -9.11
CA THR A 147 -6.95 -23.36 -7.70
C THR A 147 -8.03 -22.59 -6.95
N PRO A 148 -8.52 -23.09 -5.80
CA PRO A 148 -9.50 -22.36 -5.00
C PRO A 148 -8.98 -21.00 -4.51
N ALA A 149 -9.83 -19.97 -4.51
CA ALA A 149 -9.49 -18.64 -4.00
C ALA A 149 -8.90 -18.65 -2.56
N PRO A 150 -9.39 -19.47 -1.60
CA PRO A 150 -8.76 -19.57 -0.29
C PRO A 150 -7.30 -20.02 -0.32
N THR A 151 -6.92 -20.87 -1.29
CA THR A 151 -5.54 -21.34 -1.46
C THR A 151 -4.63 -20.19 -1.89
N ILE A 152 -5.09 -19.36 -2.84
CA ILE A 152 -4.36 -18.15 -3.27
C ILE A 152 -4.29 -17.12 -2.14
N ALA A 153 -5.39 -16.87 -1.43
CA ALA A 153 -5.41 -15.96 -0.30
C ALA A 153 -4.36 -16.36 0.75
N GLN A 154 -4.36 -17.64 1.15
CA GLN A 154 -3.41 -18.14 2.13
C GLN A 154 -1.96 -18.07 1.62
N ARG A 155 -1.73 -18.30 0.32
CA ARG A 155 -0.41 -18.15 -0.29
C ARG A 155 0.10 -16.71 -0.19
N ILE A 156 -0.74 -15.73 -0.51
CA ILE A 156 -0.41 -14.30 -0.42
C ILE A 156 -0.11 -13.90 1.04
N VAL A 157 -0.95 -14.32 1.98
CA VAL A 157 -0.74 -14.04 3.42
C VAL A 157 0.59 -14.61 3.90
N ARG A 158 0.91 -15.87 3.55
CA ARG A 158 2.19 -16.49 3.92
C ARG A 158 3.39 -15.80 3.27
N ALA A 159 3.24 -15.30 2.04
CA ALA A 159 4.29 -14.53 1.37
C ALA A 159 4.58 -13.23 2.12
N LYS A 160 3.53 -12.44 2.45
CA LYS A 160 3.64 -11.20 3.24
C LYS A 160 4.26 -11.45 4.63
N ALA A 161 3.83 -12.52 5.30
CA ALA A 161 4.40 -12.92 6.58
C ALA A 161 5.90 -13.24 6.46
N LYS A 162 6.31 -14.00 5.43
CA LYS A 162 7.72 -14.33 5.20
C LYS A 162 8.58 -13.10 4.92
N ILE A 163 8.07 -12.12 4.16
CA ILE A 163 8.75 -10.83 3.93
C ILE A 163 9.03 -10.11 5.24
N ARG A 164 8.01 -10.03 6.11
CA ARG A 164 8.13 -9.42 7.43
C ARG A 164 9.10 -10.20 8.32
N ASP A 165 8.94 -11.51 8.40
CA ASP A 165 9.67 -12.37 9.34
C ASP A 165 11.17 -12.48 8.97
N GLU A 166 11.50 -12.40 7.67
CA GLU A 166 12.89 -12.34 7.19
C GLU A 166 13.45 -10.91 7.09
N ALA A 167 12.66 -9.90 7.44
CA ALA A 167 13.02 -8.49 7.34
C ALA A 167 13.61 -8.10 5.97
N ILE A 168 12.98 -8.60 4.89
CA ILE A 168 13.43 -8.32 3.52
C ILE A 168 13.38 -6.79 3.30
N PRO A 169 14.51 -6.16 2.93
CA PRO A 169 14.57 -4.70 2.73
C PRO A 169 13.59 -4.23 1.66
N TYR A 170 12.91 -3.11 1.93
CA TYR A 170 12.07 -2.43 0.95
C TYR A 170 12.91 -1.43 0.14
N GLU A 171 13.80 -1.96 -0.69
CA GLU A 171 14.72 -1.18 -1.52
C GLU A 171 14.91 -1.82 -2.90
N VAL A 172 15.54 -1.07 -3.80
CA VAL A 172 16.00 -1.60 -5.08
C VAL A 172 17.39 -2.18 -4.82
N PRO A 173 17.64 -3.48 -5.07
CA PRO A 173 18.96 -4.06 -4.90
C PRO A 173 20.01 -3.34 -5.75
N ASP A 174 21.25 -3.29 -5.27
CA ASP A 174 22.35 -2.80 -6.08
C ASP A 174 22.61 -3.78 -7.23
N ARG A 175 23.24 -3.29 -8.31
CA ARG A 175 23.48 -4.11 -9.52
C ARG A 175 24.34 -5.36 -9.29
N ASP A 176 25.04 -5.43 -8.17
CA ASP A 176 25.99 -6.47 -7.83
C ASP A 176 25.43 -7.53 -6.84
N ASP A 177 24.17 -7.38 -6.39
CA ASP A 177 23.43 -8.35 -5.56
C ASP A 177 22.73 -9.45 -6.41
#